data_AF-A0A3M1QHC1-F1
#
_entry.id   AF-A0A3M1QHC1-F1
#
_cell.length_a   1.000
_cell.length_b   1.000
_cell.length_c   1.000
_cell.angle_alpha   90.00
_cell.angle_beta   90.00
_cell.angle_gamma   90.00
#
_symmetry.space_group_name_H-M   'P 1'
#
loop_
_entity.id
_entity.type
_entity.pdbx_description
1 polymer ?
#
loop_
_entity_poly.entity_id
_entity_poly.type
_entity_poly.pdbx_seq_one_letter_code
_entity_poly.pdbx_strand_id
1 'polypeptide(L)'
;MQYLDLDFAYFLGMVIARGTISESGGLRQVTINFPHSTLEAQGVEAHFDQETSIKLGLTTIRERLVDLLDTDIGIVSSEGSIDLVIRFLHNAFSWRVLLAYTDGKTSFRSFQIPDAFLDSETPSEIKLEFVRGFADVAGNVRLANRYVDKRNRVRLDVLNYTQNWGLPVQLCLLLQDELDIPVQLITWGHPNMNRGFREHQINIFAIPFLKIGFRFQHKQLVLEELAHIDETDAAKSDNYVGCPGRRRLSKAKEPDEREHNDKLPFELRGQHFDAYWQICKALGCPREPHAVQLSLPDPLDSEE
;
A
#
# COMPACT_ATOMS: atom_id res chain seq x y z
N MET A 1 -24.72 -9.20 -5.35
CA MET A 1 -23.54 -8.55 -5.96
C MET A 1 -23.57 -7.10 -5.51
N GLN A 2 -22.67 -6.70 -4.63
CA GLN A 2 -22.51 -5.28 -4.27
C GLN A 2 -21.91 -4.56 -5.49
N TYR A 3 -22.33 -3.32 -5.75
CA TYR A 3 -21.83 -2.54 -6.89
C TYR A 3 -20.31 -2.36 -6.78
N LEU A 4 -19.59 -2.69 -7.86
CA LEU A 4 -18.14 -2.52 -7.95
C LEU A 4 -17.78 -2.17 -9.39
N ASP A 5 -17.30 -0.95 -9.61
CA ASP A 5 -16.77 -0.48 -10.88
C ASP A 5 -15.32 0.02 -10.68
N LEU A 6 -14.69 0.46 -11.78
CA LEU A 6 -13.31 0.96 -11.79
C LEU A 6 -13.10 2.21 -10.92
N ASP A 7 -14.07 3.12 -10.86
CA ASP A 7 -13.97 4.40 -10.17
C ASP A 7 -14.19 4.24 -8.68
N PHE A 8 -15.18 3.43 -8.31
CA PHE A 8 -15.45 3.06 -6.93
C PHE A 8 -14.34 2.20 -6.36
N ALA A 9 -13.76 1.28 -7.13
CA ALA A 9 -12.59 0.51 -6.71
C ALA A 9 -11.39 1.43 -6.42
N TYR A 10 -11.10 2.37 -7.32
CA TYR A 10 -10.06 3.38 -7.12
C TYR A 10 -10.32 4.23 -5.86
N PHE A 11 -11.54 4.74 -5.70
CA PHE A 11 -11.97 5.48 -4.51
C PHE A 11 -11.75 4.68 -3.23
N LEU A 12 -12.21 3.42 -3.22
CA LEU A 12 -12.09 2.54 -2.07
C LEU A 12 -10.62 2.25 -1.74
N GLY A 13 -9.76 2.05 -2.73
CA GLY A 13 -8.32 1.94 -2.54
C GLY A 13 -7.72 3.13 -1.78
N MET A 14 -8.11 4.35 -2.16
CA MET A 14 -7.68 5.57 -1.47
C MET A 14 -8.21 5.64 -0.03
N VAL A 15 -9.48 5.24 0.19
CA VAL A 15 -10.07 5.18 1.53
C VAL A 15 -9.36 4.17 2.42
N ILE A 16 -9.07 2.97 1.91
CA ILE A 16 -8.36 1.94 2.67
C ILE A 16 -6.95 2.41 3.05
N ALA A 17 -6.27 3.16 2.17
CA ALA A 17 -4.92 3.67 2.41
C ALA A 17 -4.84 4.71 3.55
N ARG A 18 -5.64 5.79 3.50
CA ARG A 18 -5.58 6.91 4.47
C ARG A 18 -6.94 7.57 4.76
N GLY A 19 -8.03 6.87 4.50
CA GLY A 19 -9.38 7.37 4.70
C GLY A 19 -9.83 7.36 6.16
N THR A 20 -10.64 8.35 6.53
CA THR A 20 -11.48 8.36 7.73
C THR A 20 -12.91 8.68 7.34
N ILE A 21 -13.85 7.91 7.88
CA ILE A 21 -15.29 8.02 7.68
C ILE A 21 -15.89 8.61 8.95
N SER A 22 -16.71 9.65 8.83
CA SER A 22 -17.37 10.25 9.98
C SER A 22 -18.84 10.57 9.67
N GLU A 23 -19.66 10.43 10.70
CA GLU A 23 -21.06 10.83 10.69
C GLU A 23 -21.32 11.65 11.96
N SER A 24 -21.56 12.95 11.80
CA SER A 24 -21.80 13.87 12.92
C SER A 24 -22.82 14.92 12.52
N GLY A 25 -23.83 15.15 13.37
CA GLY A 25 -24.86 16.16 13.11
C GLY A 25 -25.63 15.97 11.80
N GLY A 26 -25.77 14.72 11.33
CA GLY A 26 -26.40 14.40 10.04
C GLY A 26 -25.51 14.61 8.82
N LEU A 27 -24.29 15.14 8.98
CA LEU A 27 -23.29 15.25 7.94
C LEU A 27 -22.46 13.96 7.88
N ARG A 28 -22.37 13.39 6.69
CA ARG A 28 -21.56 12.21 6.39
C ARG A 28 -20.36 12.61 5.55
N GLN A 29 -19.18 12.24 6.01
CA GLN A 29 -17.95 12.70 5.41
C GLN A 29 -16.94 11.57 5.30
N VAL A 30 -16.22 11.56 4.18
CA VAL A 30 -14.99 10.79 4.00
C VAL A 30 -13.85 11.77 3.80
N THR A 31 -12.80 11.64 4.58
CA THR A 31 -11.57 12.43 4.46
C THR A 31 -10.42 11.50 4.12
N ILE A 32 -9.73 11.75 3.01
CA ILE A 32 -8.55 11.00 2.58
C ILE A 32 -7.34 11.94 2.66
N ASN A 33 -6.36 11.58 3.47
CA ASN A 33 -5.17 12.38 3.69
C ASN A 33 -4.05 12.02 2.71
N PHE A 34 -3.55 13.01 1.96
CA PHE A 34 -2.39 12.91 1.10
C PHE A 34 -1.23 13.66 1.74
N PRO A 35 -0.31 12.96 2.44
CA PRO A 35 0.84 13.61 3.04
C PRO A 35 1.78 14.13 1.96
N HIS A 36 2.35 15.31 2.17
CA HIS A 36 3.47 15.80 1.36
C HIS A 36 4.60 16.23 2.28
N SER A 37 5.84 15.94 1.88
CA SER A 37 7.00 16.52 2.54
C SER A 37 7.31 17.87 1.90
N THR A 38 7.82 18.83 2.67
CA THR A 38 8.48 20.03 2.13
C THR A 38 9.74 19.71 1.32
N LEU A 39 10.22 18.47 1.38
CA LEU A 39 11.32 17.96 0.56
C LEU A 39 10.80 17.64 -0.85
N GLU A 40 11.45 18.19 -1.88
CA GLU A 40 11.16 17.90 -3.28
C GLU A 40 11.17 16.38 -3.55
N ALA A 41 10.20 15.88 -4.32
CA ALA A 41 10.30 14.51 -4.84
C ALA A 41 11.41 14.51 -5.91
N GLN A 42 12.54 13.88 -5.61
CA GLN A 42 13.67 13.77 -6.54
C GLN A 42 13.51 12.52 -7.42
N GLY A 43 13.22 12.74 -8.70
CA GLY A 43 13.60 11.82 -9.78
C GLY A 43 15.11 11.92 -10.07
N VAL A 44 15.62 11.17 -11.05
CA VAL A 44 17.02 11.33 -11.46
C VAL A 44 17.19 12.62 -12.27
N GLU A 45 16.18 12.98 -13.07
CA GLU A 45 16.14 14.23 -13.86
C GLU A 45 14.99 15.17 -13.48
N ALA A 46 13.93 14.67 -12.84
CA ALA A 46 12.70 15.44 -12.59
C ALA A 46 12.62 16.00 -11.15
N HIS A 47 12.42 17.31 -11.05
CA HIS A 47 12.13 18.02 -9.80
C HIS A 47 10.67 18.48 -9.80
N PHE A 48 9.89 18.02 -8.82
CA PHE A 48 8.48 18.40 -8.68
C PHE A 48 8.23 19.10 -7.34
N ASP A 49 7.52 20.22 -7.39
CA ASP A 49 6.85 20.75 -6.20
C ASP A 49 5.72 19.77 -5.83
N GLN A 50 5.89 19.08 -4.70
CA GLN A 50 4.97 18.03 -4.27
C GLN A 50 3.57 18.58 -4.03
N GLU A 51 3.46 19.75 -3.39
CA GLU A 51 2.15 20.32 -3.04
C GLU A 51 1.34 20.66 -4.30
N THR A 52 1.94 21.39 -5.24
CA THR A 52 1.28 21.72 -6.52
C THR A 52 0.94 20.46 -7.32
N SER A 53 1.86 19.50 -7.40
CA SER A 53 1.66 18.26 -8.16
C SER A 53 0.53 17.41 -7.58
N ILE A 54 0.39 17.39 -6.24
CA ILE A 54 -0.71 16.70 -5.58
C ILE A 54 -2.03 17.44 -5.81
N LYS A 55 -2.07 18.77 -5.68
CA LYS A 55 -3.31 19.56 -5.95
C LYS A 55 -3.81 19.36 -7.38
N LEU A 56 -2.90 19.36 -8.36
CA LEU A 56 -3.27 19.13 -9.76
C LEU A 56 -3.85 17.72 -9.95
N GLY A 57 -3.18 16.69 -9.44
CA GLY A 57 -3.68 15.31 -9.51
C GLY A 57 -5.03 15.12 -8.82
N LEU A 58 -5.21 15.74 -7.65
CA LEU A 58 -6.48 15.70 -6.90
C LEU A 58 -7.61 16.43 -7.63
N THR A 59 -7.32 17.43 -8.45
CA THR A 59 -8.34 18.12 -9.25
C THR A 59 -8.94 17.17 -10.30
N THR A 60 -8.09 16.42 -11.01
CA THR A 60 -8.55 15.39 -11.95
C THR A 60 -9.28 14.24 -11.26
N ILE A 61 -8.81 13.80 -10.09
CA ILE A 61 -9.49 12.76 -9.29
C ILE A 61 -10.85 13.26 -8.81
N ARG A 62 -10.93 14.51 -8.34
CA ARG A 62 -12.18 15.14 -7.91
C ARG A 62 -13.22 15.12 -9.01
N GLU A 63 -12.87 15.53 -10.24
CA GLU A 63 -13.79 15.53 -11.38
C GLU A 63 -14.38 14.14 -11.63
N ARG A 64 -13.54 13.10 -11.66
CA ARG A 64 -13.97 11.70 -11.80
C ARG A 64 -14.90 11.24 -10.67
N LEU A 65 -14.62 11.62 -9.43
CA LEU A 65 -15.41 11.18 -8.27
C LEU A 65 -16.71 11.96 -8.09
N VAL A 66 -16.78 13.22 -8.52
CA VAL A 66 -18.03 14.00 -8.47
C VAL A 66 -19.09 13.31 -9.32
N ASP A 67 -18.73 12.86 -10.53
CA ASP A 67 -19.64 12.15 -11.43
C ASP A 67 -20.10 10.80 -10.85
N LEU A 68 -19.19 10.06 -10.21
CA LEU A 68 -19.49 8.76 -9.60
C LEU A 68 -20.39 8.88 -8.36
N LEU A 69 -20.06 9.82 -7.46
CA LEU A 69 -20.65 9.88 -6.12
C LEU A 69 -21.85 10.82 -6.04
N ASP A 70 -22.05 11.67 -7.06
CA ASP A 70 -23.07 12.73 -7.12
C ASP A 70 -23.08 13.59 -5.86
N THR A 71 -21.89 14.09 -5.50
CA THR A 71 -21.66 14.66 -4.17
C THR A 71 -20.62 15.76 -4.17
N ASP A 72 -20.67 16.62 -3.15
CA ASP A 72 -19.65 17.67 -2.97
C ASP A 72 -18.31 17.07 -2.53
N ILE A 73 -17.26 17.44 -3.24
CA ILE A 73 -15.88 17.04 -2.96
C ILE A 73 -15.03 18.30 -2.88
N GLY A 74 -14.39 18.51 -1.73
CA GLY A 74 -13.47 19.60 -1.48
C GLY A 74 -12.02 19.11 -1.43
N ILE A 75 -11.09 19.99 -1.82
CA ILE A 75 -9.65 19.81 -1.62
C ILE A 75 -9.22 20.83 -0.57
N VAL A 76 -8.78 20.36 0.59
CA VAL A 76 -8.42 21.22 1.73
C VAL A 76 -6.93 21.06 2.00
N SER A 77 -6.18 22.16 1.94
CA SER A 77 -4.76 22.15 2.27
C SER A 77 -4.56 22.37 3.76
N SER A 78 -3.69 21.56 4.36
CA SER A 78 -3.27 21.62 5.75
C SER A 78 -1.74 21.66 5.81
N GLU A 79 -1.16 21.94 6.98
CA GLU A 79 0.30 21.90 7.12
C GLU A 79 0.83 20.47 6.86
N GLY A 80 1.64 20.30 5.81
CA GLY A 80 2.26 19.02 5.45
C GLY A 80 1.31 17.96 4.86
N SER A 81 0.07 18.32 4.51
CA SER A 81 -0.84 17.40 3.82
C SER A 81 -1.95 18.11 3.07
N ILE A 82 -2.51 17.43 2.08
CA ILE A 82 -3.72 17.87 1.37
C ILE A 82 -4.79 16.80 1.59
N ASP A 83 -5.97 17.22 2.02
CA ASP A 83 -7.11 16.35 2.26
C ASP A 83 -8.12 16.43 1.12
N LEU A 84 -8.54 15.27 0.63
CA LEU A 84 -9.74 15.14 -0.20
C LEU A 84 -10.94 14.87 0.72
N VAL A 85 -11.89 15.80 0.75
CA VAL A 85 -13.05 15.78 1.66
C VAL A 85 -14.31 15.58 0.86
N ILE A 86 -14.90 14.40 0.95
CA ILE A 86 -16.14 14.01 0.26
C ILE A 86 -17.29 14.13 1.26
N ARG A 87 -18.33 14.90 0.94
CA ARG A 87 -19.49 15.14 1.79
C ARG A 87 -20.74 14.56 1.15
N PHE A 88 -21.33 13.54 1.78
CA PHE A 88 -22.51 12.84 1.26
C PHE A 88 -23.80 13.47 1.80
N LEU A 89 -24.78 13.62 0.90
CA LEU A 89 -26.17 13.86 1.30
C LEU A 89 -26.78 12.58 1.90
N HIS A 90 -27.83 12.71 2.71
CA HIS A 90 -28.37 11.60 3.53
C HIS A 90 -28.58 10.29 2.74
N ASN A 91 -28.03 9.19 3.26
CA ASN A 91 -28.23 7.81 2.78
C ASN A 91 -28.01 7.54 1.28
N ALA A 92 -27.10 8.30 0.64
CA ALA A 92 -26.60 8.00 -0.71
C ALA A 92 -26.22 6.51 -0.86
N PHE A 93 -26.48 5.95 -2.05
CA PHE A 93 -26.15 4.56 -2.34
C PHE A 93 -24.65 4.28 -2.16
N SER A 94 -23.80 5.18 -2.68
CA SER A 94 -22.34 5.14 -2.53
C SER A 94 -21.87 5.09 -1.08
N TRP A 95 -22.53 5.81 -0.17
CA TRP A 95 -22.24 5.75 1.28
C TRP A 95 -22.53 4.37 1.87
N ARG A 96 -23.69 3.78 1.54
CA ARG A 96 -24.06 2.44 2.04
C ARG A 96 -23.13 1.36 1.49
N VAL A 97 -22.77 1.47 0.23
CA VAL A 97 -21.81 0.56 -0.42
C VAL A 97 -20.44 0.69 0.23
N LEU A 98 -19.96 1.91 0.48
CA LEU A 98 -18.71 2.14 1.21
C LEU A 98 -18.70 1.47 2.58
N LEU A 99 -19.73 1.70 3.41
CA LEU A 99 -19.82 1.08 4.73
C LEU A 99 -19.89 -0.45 4.66
N ALA A 100 -20.50 -1.01 3.62
CA ALA A 100 -20.54 -2.45 3.41
C ALA A 100 -19.13 -3.00 3.11
N TYR A 101 -18.36 -2.35 2.25
CA TYR A 101 -16.99 -2.78 1.93
C TYR A 101 -16.00 -2.54 3.07
N THR A 102 -16.24 -1.57 3.96
CA THR A 102 -15.40 -1.34 5.13
C THR A 102 -15.85 -2.13 6.37
N ASP A 103 -16.88 -2.97 6.26
CA ASP A 103 -17.48 -3.69 7.38
C ASP A 103 -17.83 -2.76 8.56
N GLY A 104 -18.38 -1.58 8.22
CA GLY A 104 -18.73 -0.53 9.19
C GLY A 104 -17.54 0.14 9.89
N LYS A 105 -16.29 -0.27 9.62
CA LYS A 105 -15.10 0.42 10.13
C LYS A 105 -15.03 1.82 9.54
N THR A 106 -14.36 2.71 10.25
CA THR A 106 -14.36 4.14 9.93
C THR A 106 -12.97 4.76 9.79
N SER A 107 -11.89 3.98 9.89
CA SER A 107 -10.53 4.52 9.81
C SER A 107 -9.55 3.53 9.21
N PHE A 108 -8.61 4.04 8.43
CA PHE A 108 -7.44 3.32 7.89
C PHE A 108 -6.58 2.62 8.96
N ARG A 109 -6.77 2.97 10.24
CA ARG A 109 -6.17 2.29 11.38
C ARG A 109 -6.65 0.86 11.58
N SER A 110 -7.79 0.50 10.99
CA SER A 110 -8.42 -0.82 11.14
C SER A 110 -8.97 -1.43 9.85
N PHE A 111 -8.95 -0.66 8.75
CA PHE A 111 -9.34 -1.14 7.43
C PHE A 111 -8.55 -2.38 6.99
N GLN A 112 -9.22 -3.21 6.20
CA GLN A 112 -8.73 -4.45 5.60
C GLN A 112 -9.09 -4.43 4.12
N ILE A 113 -8.45 -5.27 3.32
CA ILE A 113 -8.88 -5.50 1.93
C ILE A 113 -10.26 -6.17 1.97
N PRO A 114 -11.28 -5.59 1.31
CA PRO A 114 -12.60 -6.22 1.25
C PRO A 114 -12.53 -7.55 0.49
N ASP A 115 -13.27 -8.56 0.95
CA ASP A 115 -13.24 -9.93 0.40
C ASP A 115 -13.50 -9.96 -1.11
N ALA A 116 -14.32 -9.05 -1.64
CA ALA A 116 -14.58 -8.93 -3.07
C ALA A 116 -13.30 -8.76 -3.91
N PHE A 117 -12.24 -8.14 -3.38
CA PHE A 117 -10.96 -8.00 -4.10
C PHE A 117 -10.08 -9.25 -4.01
N LEU A 118 -10.34 -10.15 -3.06
CA LEU A 118 -9.68 -11.45 -2.92
C LEU A 118 -10.48 -12.58 -3.60
N ASP A 119 -11.66 -12.28 -4.14
CA ASP A 119 -12.48 -13.19 -4.91
C ASP A 119 -11.93 -13.33 -6.34
N SER A 120 -11.64 -14.56 -6.77
CA SER A 120 -11.13 -14.86 -8.10
C SER A 120 -12.06 -14.42 -9.23
N GLU A 121 -13.37 -14.30 -8.97
CA GLU A 121 -14.36 -13.87 -9.96
C GLU A 121 -14.36 -12.35 -10.19
N THR A 122 -13.78 -11.56 -9.27
CA THR A 122 -13.68 -10.11 -9.47
C THR A 122 -12.66 -9.81 -10.58
N PRO A 123 -13.04 -9.05 -11.63
CA PRO A 123 -12.16 -8.73 -12.75
C PRO A 123 -10.83 -8.10 -12.31
N SER A 124 -9.72 -8.53 -12.92
CA SER A 124 -8.38 -8.05 -12.57
C SER A 124 -8.23 -6.53 -12.74
N GLU A 125 -8.92 -5.92 -13.70
CA GLU A 125 -8.92 -4.46 -13.90
C GLU A 125 -9.49 -3.69 -12.70
N ILE A 126 -10.54 -4.23 -12.05
CA ILE A 126 -11.13 -3.64 -10.85
C ILE A 126 -10.14 -3.74 -9.68
N LYS A 127 -9.51 -4.90 -9.52
CA LYS A 127 -8.45 -5.13 -8.52
C LYS A 127 -7.26 -4.19 -8.75
N LEU A 128 -6.83 -4.00 -10.00
CA LEU A 128 -5.77 -3.07 -10.38
C LEU A 128 -6.11 -1.62 -10.04
N GLU A 129 -7.33 -1.16 -10.34
CA GLU A 129 -7.74 0.21 -9.98
C GLU A 129 -7.78 0.42 -8.47
N PHE A 130 -8.23 -0.56 -7.70
CA PHE A 130 -8.18 -0.51 -6.24
C PHE A 130 -6.74 -0.35 -5.73
N VAL A 131 -5.81 -1.19 -6.22
CA VAL A 131 -4.40 -1.09 -5.82
C VAL A 131 -3.80 0.25 -6.27
N ARG A 132 -4.18 0.76 -7.45
CA ARG A 132 -3.73 2.07 -7.92
C ARG A 132 -4.20 3.20 -7.02
N GLY A 133 -5.47 3.18 -6.58
CA GLY A 133 -6.00 4.13 -5.61
C GLY A 133 -5.24 4.08 -4.29
N PHE A 134 -4.95 2.87 -3.80
CA PHE A 134 -4.11 2.69 -2.61
C PHE A 134 -2.71 3.29 -2.81
N ALA A 135 -2.07 3.01 -3.94
CA ALA A 135 -0.72 3.45 -4.26
C ALA A 135 -0.60 4.97 -4.50
N ASP A 136 -1.62 5.61 -5.06
CA ASP A 136 -1.59 7.06 -5.25
C ASP A 136 -1.54 7.81 -3.91
N VAL A 137 -2.16 7.25 -2.87
CA VAL A 137 -2.13 7.79 -1.50
C VAL A 137 -0.89 7.35 -0.72
N ALA A 138 -0.61 6.05 -0.69
CA ALA A 138 0.36 5.43 0.21
C ALA A 138 1.61 4.87 -0.49
N GLY A 139 1.71 5.02 -1.81
CA GLY A 139 2.84 4.59 -2.60
C GLY A 139 3.94 5.64 -2.69
N ASN A 140 5.17 5.21 -2.47
CA ASN A 140 6.40 6.00 -2.56
C ASN A 140 7.32 5.41 -3.63
N VAL A 141 7.72 6.24 -4.59
CA VAL A 141 8.68 5.90 -5.65
C VAL A 141 9.79 6.95 -5.68
N ARG A 142 11.04 6.50 -5.53
CA ARG A 142 12.26 7.33 -5.57
C ARG A 142 13.49 6.44 -5.72
N LEU A 143 14.57 7.00 -6.27
CA LEU A 143 15.83 6.28 -6.45
C LEU A 143 16.39 5.68 -5.14
N ALA A 144 16.17 6.35 -4.01
CA ALA A 144 16.60 5.89 -2.69
C ALA A 144 15.92 4.60 -2.21
N ASN A 145 14.82 4.17 -2.85
CA ASN A 145 14.12 2.93 -2.49
C ASN A 145 14.77 1.68 -3.08
N ARG A 146 15.80 1.84 -3.90
CA ARG A 146 16.56 0.78 -4.58
C ARG A 146 16.98 -0.35 -3.63
N TYR A 147 16.93 -1.57 -4.13
CA TYR A 147 17.39 -2.76 -3.42
C TYR A 147 18.91 -2.88 -3.48
N VAL A 148 19.49 -3.77 -2.68
CA VAL A 148 20.95 -3.97 -2.57
C VAL A 148 21.59 -4.40 -3.88
N ASP A 149 20.83 -5.08 -4.73
CA ASP A 149 21.23 -5.47 -6.10
C ASP A 149 21.05 -4.35 -7.13
N LYS A 150 20.72 -3.14 -6.68
CA LYS A 150 20.53 -1.93 -7.47
C LYS A 150 19.25 -1.87 -8.32
N ARG A 151 18.30 -2.79 -8.16
CA ARG A 151 16.97 -2.66 -8.78
C ARG A 151 16.08 -1.66 -8.04
N ASN A 152 15.35 -0.84 -8.78
CA ASN A 152 14.47 0.19 -8.22
C ASN A 152 13.17 -0.40 -7.69
N ARG A 153 12.61 0.22 -6.64
CA ARG A 153 11.41 -0.28 -5.95
C ARG A 153 10.39 0.82 -5.69
N VAL A 154 9.12 0.43 -5.78
CA VAL A 154 7.99 1.14 -5.20
C VAL A 154 7.71 0.54 -3.82
N ARG A 155 7.43 1.39 -2.84
CA ARG A 155 7.02 1.00 -1.50
C ARG A 155 5.58 1.42 -1.28
N LEU A 156 4.71 0.49 -0.91
CA LEU A 156 3.37 0.81 -0.41
C LEU A 156 3.41 0.84 1.12
N ASP A 157 3.16 2.02 1.70
CA ASP A 157 3.28 2.27 3.13
C ASP A 157 1.96 2.03 3.87
N VAL A 158 1.93 1.08 4.79
CA VAL A 158 0.83 0.90 5.76
C VAL A 158 1.27 1.46 7.10
N LEU A 159 0.61 2.53 7.58
CA LEU A 159 0.92 3.08 8.90
C LEU A 159 0.69 2.05 9.99
N ASN A 160 1.61 2.01 10.94
CA ASN A 160 1.64 1.01 12.00
C ASN A 160 0.61 1.32 13.09
N TYR A 161 -0.55 0.69 12.99
CA TYR A 161 -1.60 0.71 14.01
C TYR A 161 -1.96 -0.71 14.39
N THR A 162 -2.16 -0.97 15.69
CA THR A 162 -2.42 -2.31 16.23
C THR A 162 -3.50 -3.09 15.47
N GLN A 163 -4.51 -2.41 14.91
CA GLN A 163 -5.65 -3.04 14.23
C GLN A 163 -5.47 -3.26 12.72
N ASN A 164 -4.38 -2.82 12.10
CA ASN A 164 -4.16 -2.97 10.64
C ASN A 164 -2.93 -3.81 10.28
N TRP A 165 -2.33 -4.53 11.23
CA TRP A 165 -1.17 -5.39 10.97
C TRP A 165 -1.45 -6.51 9.95
N GLY A 166 -2.70 -6.94 9.77
CA GLY A 166 -3.10 -7.89 8.72
C GLY A 166 -3.10 -7.32 7.30
N LEU A 167 -3.22 -5.99 7.14
CA LEU A 167 -3.40 -5.34 5.84
C LEU A 167 -2.20 -5.56 4.87
N PRO A 168 -0.92 -5.49 5.29
CA PRO A 168 0.20 -5.83 4.42
C PRO A 168 0.17 -7.26 3.88
N VAL A 169 -0.30 -8.24 4.67
CA VAL A 169 -0.44 -9.63 4.21
C VAL A 169 -1.53 -9.71 3.15
N GLN A 170 -2.69 -9.09 3.38
CA GLN A 170 -3.79 -9.06 2.42
C GLN A 170 -3.40 -8.37 1.10
N LEU A 171 -2.66 -7.25 1.18
CA LEU A 171 -2.10 -6.59 -0.02
C LEU A 171 -1.15 -7.52 -0.77
N CYS A 172 -0.31 -8.28 -0.07
CA CYS A 172 0.60 -9.24 -0.70
C CYS A 172 -0.14 -10.41 -1.37
N LEU A 173 -1.26 -10.86 -0.81
CA LEU A 173 -2.13 -11.86 -1.43
C LEU A 173 -2.81 -11.30 -2.68
N LEU A 174 -3.44 -10.13 -2.58
CA LEU A 174 -4.06 -9.42 -3.72
C LEU A 174 -3.06 -9.19 -4.87
N LEU A 175 -1.86 -8.72 -4.56
CA LEU A 175 -0.85 -8.42 -5.56
C LEU A 175 -0.33 -9.69 -6.25
N GLN A 176 0.06 -10.71 -5.49
CA GLN A 176 0.70 -11.89 -6.08
C GLN A 176 -0.30 -12.91 -6.62
N ASP A 177 -1.35 -13.22 -5.88
CA ASP A 177 -2.22 -14.35 -6.18
C ASP A 177 -3.35 -13.95 -7.14
N GLU A 178 -3.87 -12.73 -7.00
CA GLU A 178 -4.98 -12.24 -7.84
C GLU A 178 -4.54 -11.38 -9.03
N LEU A 179 -3.36 -10.77 -8.95
CA LEU A 179 -2.87 -9.82 -9.95
C LEU A 179 -1.58 -10.25 -10.63
N ASP A 180 -0.93 -11.34 -10.21
CA ASP A 180 0.36 -11.79 -10.74
C ASP A 180 1.41 -10.66 -10.74
N ILE A 181 1.50 -9.94 -9.61
CA ILE A 181 2.48 -8.88 -9.37
C ILE A 181 3.41 -9.34 -8.24
N PRO A 182 4.69 -9.65 -8.53
CA PRO A 182 5.62 -10.15 -7.54
C PRO A 182 5.92 -9.10 -6.46
N VAL A 183 5.49 -9.36 -5.23
CA VAL A 183 5.94 -8.63 -4.05
C VAL A 183 7.29 -9.20 -3.64
N GLN A 184 8.31 -8.35 -3.53
CA GLN A 184 9.63 -8.78 -3.12
C GLN A 184 9.64 -9.26 -1.66
N LEU A 185 9.21 -8.38 -0.76
CA LEU A 185 9.14 -8.60 0.69
C LEU A 185 8.25 -7.56 1.37
N ILE A 186 7.81 -7.86 2.60
CA ILE A 186 7.19 -6.88 3.49
C ILE A 186 8.21 -6.48 4.56
N THR A 187 8.57 -5.19 4.63
CA THR A 187 9.37 -4.66 5.72
C THR A 187 8.43 -4.29 6.87
N TRP A 188 8.50 -5.02 7.98
CA TRP A 188 7.62 -4.81 9.11
C TRP A 188 8.12 -3.69 10.04
N GLY A 189 7.19 -2.91 10.59
CA GLY A 189 7.42 -1.99 11.69
C GLY A 189 7.65 -2.65 13.05
N HIS A 190 7.88 -3.96 13.11
CA HIS A 190 8.14 -4.66 14.36
C HIS A 190 9.47 -4.18 14.98
N PRO A 191 9.55 -3.97 16.31
CA PRO A 191 10.71 -3.36 16.94
C PRO A 191 12.01 -4.13 16.68
N ASN A 192 11.98 -5.47 16.80
CA ASN A 192 13.14 -6.34 16.55
C ASN A 192 13.59 -6.39 15.07
N MET A 193 12.80 -5.84 14.14
CA MET A 193 13.18 -5.71 12.73
C MET A 193 13.98 -4.43 12.45
N ASN A 194 14.54 -3.81 13.50
CA ASN A 194 15.30 -2.55 13.46
C ASN A 194 14.53 -1.37 12.84
N ARG A 195 13.21 -1.35 13.05
CA ARG A 195 12.30 -0.36 12.45
C ARG A 195 11.56 0.47 13.49
N GLY A 196 11.50 0.01 14.75
CA GLY A 196 11.04 0.81 15.89
C GLY A 196 9.62 1.40 15.72
N PHE A 197 8.64 0.57 15.34
CA PHE A 197 7.24 0.98 15.11
C PHE A 197 6.99 1.97 13.96
N ARG A 198 7.93 2.10 13.01
CA ARG A 198 7.67 2.75 11.72
C ARG A 198 6.61 2.01 10.91
N GLU A 199 6.18 2.62 9.81
CA GLU A 199 5.27 2.04 8.83
C GLU A 199 5.77 0.69 8.28
N HIS A 200 4.81 -0.17 7.95
CA HIS A 200 5.05 -1.39 7.19
C HIS A 200 5.20 -1.02 5.71
N GLN A 201 6.11 -1.68 5.00
CA GLN A 201 6.37 -1.37 3.59
C GLN A 201 6.26 -2.64 2.76
N ILE A 202 5.30 -2.65 1.82
CA ILE A 202 5.22 -3.69 0.80
C ILE A 202 6.13 -3.25 -0.33
N ASN A 203 7.20 -3.99 -0.58
CA ASN A 203 8.21 -3.64 -1.58
C ASN A 203 7.93 -4.39 -2.89
N ILE A 204 7.81 -3.63 -3.98
CA ILE A 204 7.56 -4.15 -5.33
C ILE A 204 8.60 -3.51 -6.25
N PHE A 205 9.21 -4.28 -7.15
CA PHE A 205 10.16 -3.71 -8.11
C PHE A 205 9.47 -2.80 -9.13
N ALA A 206 10.19 -1.80 -9.64
CA ALA A 206 9.63 -0.78 -10.53
C ALA A 206 8.99 -1.37 -11.80
N ILE A 207 9.68 -2.29 -12.49
CA ILE A 207 9.16 -2.91 -13.72
C ILE A 207 7.82 -3.66 -13.46
N PRO A 208 7.72 -4.61 -12.51
CA PRO A 208 6.42 -5.22 -12.18
C PRO A 208 5.34 -4.22 -11.77
N PHE A 209 5.72 -3.13 -11.10
CA PHE A 209 4.77 -2.13 -10.64
C PHE A 209 4.15 -1.31 -11.79
N LEU A 210 4.75 -1.26 -12.98
CA LEU A 210 4.16 -0.62 -14.16
C LEU A 210 2.76 -1.17 -14.52
N LYS A 211 2.48 -2.44 -14.19
CA LYS A 211 1.14 -3.04 -14.36
C LYS A 211 0.06 -2.31 -13.55
N ILE A 212 0.44 -1.75 -12.40
CA ILE A 212 -0.44 -0.91 -11.56
C ILE A 212 -0.32 0.54 -12.04
N GLY A 213 0.88 1.11 -12.04
CA GLY A 213 1.12 2.53 -12.29
C GLY A 213 0.54 3.46 -11.22
N PHE A 214 0.63 4.75 -11.47
CA PHE A 214 0.07 5.83 -10.66
C PHE A 214 -0.88 6.69 -11.51
N ARG A 215 -1.94 7.28 -10.91
CA ARG A 215 -2.69 8.35 -11.58
C ARG A 215 -2.00 9.69 -11.44
N PHE A 216 -1.26 9.90 -10.35
CA PHE A 216 -0.51 11.14 -10.16
C PHE A 216 0.68 11.18 -11.13
N GLN A 217 0.60 12.09 -12.11
CA GLN A 217 1.57 12.19 -13.21
C GLN A 217 3.02 12.23 -12.73
N HIS A 218 3.33 13.02 -11.70
CA HIS A 218 4.70 13.11 -11.18
C HIS A 218 5.22 11.76 -10.64
N LYS A 219 4.40 10.96 -9.95
CA LYS A 219 4.78 9.61 -9.51
C LYS A 219 4.94 8.66 -10.69
N GLN A 220 4.04 8.76 -11.68
CA GLN A 220 4.11 7.93 -12.88
C GLN A 220 5.38 8.18 -13.68
N LEU A 221 5.79 9.45 -13.85
CA LEU A 221 7.03 9.80 -14.55
C LEU A 221 8.27 9.23 -13.83
N VAL A 222 8.34 9.35 -12.51
CA VAL A 222 9.46 8.78 -11.73
C VAL A 222 9.45 7.25 -11.81
N LEU A 223 8.28 6.61 -11.79
CA LEU A 223 8.18 5.15 -11.96
C LEU A 223 8.72 4.71 -13.33
N GLU A 224 8.32 5.38 -14.40
CA GLU A 224 8.75 5.08 -15.78
C GLU A 224 10.26 5.29 -15.95
N GLU A 225 10.81 6.38 -15.42
CA GLU A 225 12.26 6.66 -15.41
C GLU A 225 13.03 5.53 -14.71
N LEU A 226 12.62 5.15 -13.50
CA LEU A 226 13.29 4.11 -12.72
C LEU A 226 13.13 2.71 -13.34
N ALA A 227 11.99 2.42 -13.94
CA ALA A 227 11.78 1.16 -14.65
C ALA A 227 12.67 1.08 -15.90
N HIS A 228 12.78 2.17 -16.67
CA HIS A 228 13.64 2.24 -17.85
C HIS A 228 15.14 2.04 -17.50
N ILE A 229 15.58 2.60 -16.37
CA ILE A 229 16.94 2.35 -15.83
C ILE A 229 17.18 0.87 -15.53
N ASP A 230 16.17 0.15 -15.05
CA ASP A 230 16.30 -1.28 -14.77
C ASP A 230 16.19 -2.15 -16.02
N GLU A 231 15.42 -1.74 -17.05
CA GLU A 231 15.30 -2.44 -18.33
C GLU A 231 16.60 -2.39 -19.15
N THR A 232 17.29 -1.25 -19.11
CA THR A 232 18.54 -1.03 -19.87
C THR A 232 19.73 -1.80 -19.31
N ASP A 233 19.62 -2.32 -18.08
CA ASP A 233 20.60 -3.18 -17.43
C ASP A 233 20.16 -4.65 -17.58
N ALA A 234 20.73 -5.37 -18.56
CA ALA A 234 20.37 -6.76 -18.85
C ALA A 234 20.58 -7.73 -17.67
N ALA A 235 21.36 -7.34 -16.65
CA ALA A 235 21.51 -8.13 -15.42
C ALA A 235 20.30 -7.98 -14.47
N LYS A 236 19.46 -6.96 -14.68
CA LYS A 236 18.27 -6.66 -13.87
C LYS A 236 16.95 -7.00 -14.56
N SER A 237 16.98 -7.18 -15.88
CA SER A 237 15.78 -7.32 -16.72
C SER A 237 15.06 -8.66 -16.57
N ASP A 238 15.68 -9.70 -16.01
CA ASP A 238 15.07 -11.02 -15.90
C ASP A 238 14.92 -11.54 -14.45
N ASN A 239 13.76 -12.17 -14.20
CA ASN A 239 13.32 -12.85 -12.97
C ASN A 239 12.98 -11.96 -11.77
N TYR A 240 11.78 -11.38 -11.81
CA TYR A 240 11.08 -10.84 -10.65
C TYR A 240 10.33 -11.96 -9.91
N VAL A 241 10.98 -12.57 -8.93
CA VAL A 241 10.38 -13.64 -8.12
C VAL A 241 9.66 -13.02 -6.92
N GLY A 242 8.37 -13.31 -6.80
CA GLY A 242 7.56 -12.89 -5.65
C GLY A 242 7.96 -13.59 -4.34
N CYS A 243 7.39 -13.12 -3.23
CA CYS A 243 7.57 -13.70 -1.92
C CYS A 243 7.05 -15.15 -1.92
N PRO A 244 7.88 -16.14 -1.57
CA PRO A 244 7.49 -17.55 -1.55
C PRO A 244 6.79 -17.95 -0.24
N GLY A 245 6.49 -17.02 0.66
CA GLY A 245 5.79 -17.28 1.93
C GLY A 245 6.66 -17.84 3.05
N ARG A 246 7.67 -18.66 2.76
CA ARG A 246 8.70 -19.10 3.73
C ARG A 246 10.06 -19.23 3.07
N ARG A 247 11.12 -18.88 3.81
CA ARG A 247 12.52 -19.00 3.37
C ARG A 247 13.39 -19.63 4.45
N ARG A 248 14.60 -20.03 4.07
CA ARG A 248 15.60 -20.48 5.04
C ARG A 248 16.08 -19.30 5.88
N LEU A 249 16.08 -19.46 7.20
CA LEU A 249 16.71 -18.51 8.12
C LEU A 249 18.22 -18.54 7.90
N SER A 250 18.85 -17.37 7.71
CA SER A 250 20.29 -17.28 7.56
C SER A 250 20.99 -16.81 8.84
N LYS A 251 20.33 -15.94 9.63
CA LYS A 251 20.84 -15.39 10.89
C LYS A 251 19.74 -15.28 11.93
N ALA A 252 20.12 -15.32 13.21
CA ALA A 252 19.25 -14.93 14.31
C ALA A 252 19.32 -13.41 14.50
N LYS A 253 18.21 -12.79 14.87
CA LYS A 253 18.16 -11.34 15.15
C LYS A 253 18.31 -11.08 16.64
N GLU A 254 18.81 -9.90 16.98
CA GLU A 254 18.89 -9.47 18.38
C GLU A 254 17.48 -9.18 18.92
N PRO A 255 17.16 -9.60 20.15
CA PRO A 255 15.88 -9.31 20.78
C PRO A 255 15.73 -7.82 21.06
N ASP A 256 14.50 -7.33 21.04
CA ASP A 256 14.16 -5.95 21.40
C ASP A 256 13.20 -5.92 22.59
N GLU A 257 13.51 -5.11 23.62
CA GLU A 257 12.67 -5.00 24.83
C GLU A 257 11.22 -4.60 24.53
N ARG A 258 10.98 -3.96 23.38
CA ARG A 258 9.66 -3.49 22.95
C ARG A 258 8.81 -4.59 22.31
N GLU A 259 9.29 -5.82 22.21
CA GLU A 259 8.50 -6.98 21.74
C GLU A 259 7.24 -7.22 22.59
N HIS A 260 7.21 -6.77 23.85
CA HIS A 260 6.03 -6.87 24.72
C HIS A 260 5.10 -5.65 24.66
N ASN A 261 5.38 -4.67 23.80
CA ASN A 261 4.65 -3.41 23.78
C ASN A 261 3.19 -3.57 23.33
N ASP A 262 2.29 -2.74 23.86
CA ASP A 262 0.85 -2.77 23.58
C ASP A 262 0.49 -2.28 22.18
N LYS A 263 1.39 -1.56 21.49
CA LYS A 263 1.26 -1.21 20.07
C LYS A 263 1.22 -2.42 19.16
N LEU A 264 1.79 -3.55 19.59
CA LEU A 264 1.71 -4.80 18.85
C LEU A 264 0.34 -5.46 19.03
N PRO A 265 -0.21 -6.08 17.96
CA PRO A 265 -1.40 -6.91 18.07
C PRO A 265 -1.10 -8.14 18.95
N PHE A 266 -2.15 -8.74 19.50
CA PHE A 266 -2.02 -9.83 20.48
C PHE A 266 -1.24 -11.02 19.91
N GLU A 267 -1.43 -11.30 18.63
CA GLU A 267 -0.80 -12.37 17.86
C GLU A 267 0.71 -12.21 17.68
N LEU A 268 1.27 -11.01 17.93
CA LEU A 268 2.70 -10.73 17.81
C LEU A 268 3.35 -10.33 19.13
N ARG A 269 2.55 -9.94 20.13
CA ARG A 269 3.06 -9.42 21.39
C ARG A 269 3.83 -10.50 22.17
N GLY A 270 5.07 -10.17 22.51
CA GLY A 270 6.01 -11.04 23.21
C GLY A 270 6.63 -12.12 22.32
N GLN A 271 6.48 -12.02 20.99
CA GLN A 271 7.11 -12.93 20.05
C GLN A 271 8.33 -12.29 19.39
N HIS A 272 9.36 -13.12 19.22
CA HIS A 272 10.58 -12.77 18.52
C HIS A 272 10.54 -13.32 17.09
N PHE A 273 11.08 -12.55 16.13
CA PHE A 273 11.07 -12.90 14.71
C PHE A 273 12.44 -12.67 14.06
N ASP A 274 13.08 -13.73 13.61
CA ASP A 274 14.34 -13.69 12.87
C ASP A 274 14.16 -13.24 11.41
N ALA A 275 12.94 -13.33 10.87
CA ALA A 275 12.64 -13.07 9.47
C ALA A 275 11.26 -12.44 9.25
N TYR A 276 11.11 -11.66 8.17
CA TYR A 276 9.84 -10.96 7.89
C TYR A 276 8.68 -11.93 7.64
N TRP A 277 8.96 -13.08 7.05
CA TRP A 277 7.93 -14.06 6.70
C TRP A 277 7.37 -14.76 7.94
N GLN A 278 8.09 -14.81 9.06
CA GLN A 278 7.57 -15.36 10.31
C GLN A 278 6.45 -14.47 10.87
N ILE A 279 6.58 -13.13 10.76
CA ILE A 279 5.51 -12.19 11.10
C ILE A 279 4.31 -12.41 10.18
N CYS A 280 4.54 -12.58 8.87
CA CYS A 280 3.46 -12.90 7.92
C CYS A 280 2.71 -14.18 8.34
N LYS A 281 3.43 -15.22 8.78
CA LYS A 281 2.83 -16.49 9.25
C LYS A 281 2.05 -16.33 10.55
N ALA A 282 2.57 -15.58 11.52
CA ALA A 282 1.86 -15.27 12.76
C ALA A 282 0.56 -14.48 12.49
N LEU A 283 0.53 -13.68 11.43
CA LEU A 283 -0.65 -12.95 10.95
C LEU A 283 -1.54 -13.75 9.99
N GLY A 284 -1.31 -15.06 9.82
CA GLY A 284 -2.19 -15.95 9.07
C GLY A 284 -1.90 -16.07 7.57
N CYS A 285 -0.71 -15.71 7.09
CA CYS A 285 -0.35 -15.87 5.68
C CYS A 285 -0.38 -17.36 5.23
N PRO A 286 -1.22 -17.72 4.23
CA PRO A 286 -1.37 -19.10 3.78
C PRO A 286 -0.22 -19.56 2.86
N ARG A 287 0.56 -18.62 2.29
CA ARG A 287 1.52 -18.92 1.23
C ARG A 287 2.66 -19.82 1.72
N GLU A 288 2.94 -20.89 0.98
CA GLU A 288 4.07 -21.80 1.20
C GLU A 288 4.98 -21.80 -0.04
N PRO A 289 6.28 -22.08 0.14
CA PRO A 289 7.24 -22.00 -0.94
C PRO A 289 7.06 -23.16 -1.92
N HIS A 290 7.26 -22.90 -3.21
CA HIS A 290 7.49 -23.97 -4.16
C HIS A 290 8.85 -24.63 -3.86
N ALA A 291 9.00 -25.93 -4.17
CA ALA A 291 10.17 -26.74 -3.78
C ALA A 291 11.54 -26.10 -4.11
N VAL A 292 11.61 -25.31 -5.18
CA VAL A 292 12.82 -24.62 -5.67
C VAL A 292 13.16 -23.34 -4.86
N GLN A 293 12.19 -22.73 -4.18
CA GLN A 293 12.36 -21.43 -3.51
C GLN A 293 12.81 -21.53 -2.05
N LEU A 294 12.71 -22.72 -1.44
CA LEU A 294 13.15 -22.98 -0.06
C LEU A 294 14.64 -22.76 0.18
N SER A 295 15.46 -22.88 -0.87
CA SER A 295 16.92 -22.77 -0.77
C SER A 295 17.44 -21.32 -0.77
N LEU A 296 16.60 -20.32 -1.03
CA LEU A 296 17.02 -18.92 -1.06
C LEU A 296 17.02 -18.30 0.35
N PRO A 297 18.06 -17.52 0.72
CA PRO A 297 18.10 -16.79 1.99
C PRO A 297 17.06 -15.66 2.04
N ASP A 298 16.83 -15.12 3.24
CA ASP A 298 15.95 -13.96 3.45
C ASP A 298 16.55 -12.70 2.78
N PRO A 299 15.79 -11.97 1.94
CA PRO A 299 16.26 -10.75 1.29
C PRO A 299 16.71 -9.63 2.24
N LEU A 300 16.20 -9.61 3.48
CA LEU A 300 16.58 -8.58 4.46
C LEU A 300 17.96 -8.85 5.08
N ASP A 301 18.44 -10.10 5.07
CA ASP A 301 19.75 -10.45 5.63
C ASP A 301 20.91 -9.91 4.78
N SER A 302 20.63 -9.49 3.54
CA SER A 302 21.60 -8.88 2.62
C SER A 302 21.52 -7.34 2.58
N GLU A 303 20.63 -6.71 3.35
CA GLU A 303 20.49 -5.23 3.43
C GLU A 303 21.39 -4.58 4.51
N GLU A 304 22.17 -5.37 5.26
CA GLU A 304 23.22 -4.93 6.21
C GLU A 304 24.62 -4.90 5.58
#